data_AF-A0A7S2GRK0-F1
#
_entry.id   AF-A0A7S2GRK0-F1
#
_cell.length_a   1.000
_cell.length_b   1.000
_cell.length_c   1.000
_cell.angle_alpha   90.00
_cell.angle_beta   90.00
_cell.angle_gamma   90.00
#
_symmetry.space_group_name_H-M   'P 1'
#
loop_
_entity.id
_entity.type
_entity.pdbx_description
1 polymer ?
#
loop_
_entity_poly.entity_id
_entity_poly.type
_entity_poly.pdbx_seq_one_letter_code
_entity_poly.pdbx_strand_id
1 'polypeptide(L)'
;WDFVILITLVFTAIVTPFEVAILEPRISGWLFVANRIVDLVFLLDMIKSFFTAYRDKKLGHKWVKDIHKIRRNYLCGWFLIDAISILPYDLMGDDATKELKALRILRVIRLLKLLRVMKASSFFQRYEASMSIPSGNVIFIKHLLYLIIFGHWTSCLWIMLAQIQHYSEMTWIDAFAIAFHGADGLESGQWRFNCETNCEDKYRLKEAADECSASCNVLTSIEIYSGASYWSIVSITSVGYGDITPQNTYEMLLTTIYVIVAAFFWAWIIGTMSAIITTSDPASIVHKQTMDMLNLFMEEKNFPETLRRRLRTYFKHNKDLAKNEMHQQLISKMSPILQSEVQDRNGSWIKKLSIFNDQKLCREFVGGACNLLSGTVYEPS
;
A
#
# COMPACT_ATOMS: atom_id res chain seq x y z
N TRP A 1 0.89 6.91 -19.58
CA TRP A 1 -0.50 7.16 -19.17
C TRP A 1 -0.80 6.45 -17.86
N ASP A 2 -0.65 5.14 -17.79
CA ASP A 2 -0.93 4.34 -16.58
C ASP A 2 -0.20 4.84 -15.32
N PHE A 3 1.05 5.31 -15.44
CA PHE A 3 1.79 5.93 -14.33
C PHE A 3 1.16 7.25 -13.84
N VAL A 4 0.62 8.08 -14.75
CA VAL A 4 -0.09 9.31 -14.39
C VAL A 4 -1.37 8.95 -13.62
N ILE A 5 -2.10 7.94 -14.09
CA ILE A 5 -3.29 7.44 -13.39
C ILE A 5 -2.95 6.91 -12.00
N LEU A 6 -1.85 6.18 -11.86
CA LEU A 6 -1.39 5.71 -10.56
C LEU A 6 -1.12 6.88 -9.59
N ILE A 7 -0.40 7.91 -10.04
CA ILE A 7 -0.13 9.10 -9.23
C ILE A 7 -1.44 9.79 -8.83
N THR A 8 -2.37 10.00 -9.76
CA THR A 8 -3.66 10.62 -9.45
C THR A 8 -4.51 9.76 -8.52
N LEU A 9 -4.44 8.43 -8.62
CA LEU A 9 -5.13 7.53 -7.69
C LEU A 9 -4.56 7.66 -6.27
N VAL A 10 -3.23 7.65 -6.12
CA VAL A 10 -2.56 7.86 -4.83
C VAL A 10 -2.92 9.22 -4.24
N PHE A 11 -2.88 10.28 -5.06
CA PHE A 11 -3.31 11.62 -4.65
C PHE A 11 -4.74 11.59 -4.11
N THR A 12 -5.70 11.00 -4.83
CA THR A 12 -7.09 10.93 -4.37
C THR A 12 -7.28 10.09 -3.11
N ALA A 13 -6.53 9.00 -2.98
CA ALA A 13 -6.62 8.11 -1.82
C ALA A 13 -6.12 8.77 -0.53
N ILE A 14 -5.23 9.76 -0.62
CA ILE A 14 -4.67 10.49 0.53
C ILE A 14 -5.40 11.81 0.76
N VAL A 15 -5.58 12.60 -0.29
CA VAL A 15 -6.06 13.98 -0.17
C VAL A 15 -7.57 14.04 0.08
N THR A 16 -8.36 13.18 -0.57
CA THR A 16 -9.83 13.24 -0.42
C THR A 16 -10.32 12.92 1.00
N PRO A 17 -9.87 11.85 1.67
CA PRO A 17 -10.26 11.60 3.07
C PRO A 17 -9.81 12.71 4.01
N PHE A 18 -8.58 13.21 3.83
CA PHE A 18 -8.04 14.32 4.62
C PHE A 18 -8.86 15.60 4.45
N GLU A 19 -9.20 15.97 3.22
CA GLU A 19 -10.02 17.15 2.91
C GLU A 19 -11.42 17.04 3.52
N VAL A 20 -12.05 15.87 3.44
CA VAL A 20 -13.38 15.64 4.02
C VAL A 20 -13.36 15.68 5.54
N ALA A 21 -12.30 15.13 6.16
CA ALA A 21 -12.20 14.99 7.60
C ALA A 21 -11.74 16.25 8.33
N ILE A 22 -10.91 17.10 7.71
CA ILE A 22 -10.24 18.21 8.42
C ILE A 22 -10.52 19.56 7.78
N LEU A 23 -10.50 19.65 6.46
CA LEU A 23 -10.50 20.94 5.77
C LEU A 23 -11.92 21.48 5.59
N GLU A 24 -12.06 22.79 5.77
CA GLU A 24 -13.26 23.50 5.35
C GLU A 24 -13.29 23.63 3.82
N PRO A 25 -14.47 23.48 3.19
CA PRO A 25 -14.59 23.56 1.75
C PRO A 25 -14.27 24.98 1.26
N ARG A 26 -13.07 25.18 0.71
CA ARG A 26 -12.67 26.44 0.06
C ARG A 26 -12.76 26.29 -1.46
N ILE A 27 -13.53 27.19 -2.09
CA ILE A 27 -13.70 27.25 -3.55
C ILE A 27 -12.49 27.95 -4.22
N SER A 28 -11.60 28.56 -3.44
CA SER A 28 -10.39 29.23 -3.89
C SER A 28 -9.13 28.64 -3.23
N GLY A 29 -8.14 28.24 -4.04
CA GLY A 29 -6.83 27.77 -3.55
C GLY A 29 -6.15 26.79 -4.49
N TRP A 30 -4.87 26.50 -4.23
CA TRP A 30 -4.09 25.54 -5.02
C TRP A 30 -4.68 24.12 -4.97
N LEU A 31 -5.24 23.71 -3.82
CA LEU A 31 -5.84 22.40 -3.62
C LEU A 31 -7.09 22.21 -4.50
N PHE A 32 -7.92 23.25 -4.61
CA PHE A 32 -9.06 23.25 -5.52
C PHE A 32 -8.62 23.06 -6.98
N VAL A 33 -7.59 23.81 -7.42
CA VAL A 33 -7.03 23.68 -8.77
C VAL A 33 -6.46 22.27 -8.99
N ALA A 34 -5.71 21.73 -8.03
CA ALA A 34 -5.18 20.38 -8.10
C ALA A 34 -6.30 19.32 -8.21
N ASN A 35 -7.36 19.44 -7.41
CA ASN A 35 -8.54 18.57 -7.49
C ASN A 35 -9.22 18.65 -8.87
N ARG A 36 -9.34 19.83 -9.47
CA ARG A 36 -9.88 20.00 -10.84
C ARG A 36 -8.99 19.37 -11.91
N ILE A 37 -7.67 19.50 -11.80
CA ILE A 37 -6.74 18.82 -12.71
C ILE A 37 -6.88 17.30 -12.60
N VAL A 38 -6.95 16.78 -11.37
CA VAL A 38 -7.14 15.35 -11.11
C VAL A 38 -8.45 14.84 -11.71
N ASP A 39 -9.55 15.55 -11.51
CA ASP A 39 -10.85 15.20 -12.08
C ASP A 39 -10.82 15.22 -13.63
N LEU A 40 -10.10 16.18 -14.25
CA LEU A 40 -9.87 16.21 -15.70
C LEU A 40 -9.07 14.99 -16.20
N VAL A 41 -8.01 14.59 -15.48
CA VAL A 41 -7.22 13.40 -15.83
C VAL A 41 -8.09 12.14 -15.82
N PHE A 42 -8.97 11.99 -14.82
CA PHE A 42 -9.90 10.86 -14.76
C PHE A 42 -10.99 10.92 -15.83
N LEU A 43 -11.46 12.11 -16.20
CA LEU A 43 -12.36 12.27 -17.34
C LEU A 43 -11.71 11.78 -18.64
N LEU A 44 -10.44 12.15 -18.88
CA LEU A 44 -9.68 11.67 -20.04
C LEU A 44 -9.43 10.14 -19.98
N ASP A 45 -9.24 9.57 -18.80
CA ASP A 45 -9.08 8.12 -18.61
C ASP A 45 -10.37 7.36 -18.92
N MET A 46 -11.51 7.88 -18.46
CA MET A 46 -12.83 7.35 -18.76
C MET A 46 -13.08 7.36 -20.28
N ILE A 47 -12.77 8.47 -20.96
CA ILE A 47 -12.88 8.57 -22.43
C ILE A 47 -11.99 7.53 -23.11
N LYS A 48 -10.72 7.40 -22.69
CA LYS A 48 -9.80 6.38 -23.22
C LYS A 48 -10.27 4.95 -22.97
N SER A 49 -10.97 4.69 -21.87
CA SER A 49 -11.50 3.36 -21.56
C SER A 49 -12.50 2.87 -22.61
N PHE A 50 -13.22 3.77 -23.28
CA PHE A 50 -14.10 3.41 -24.40
C PHE A 50 -13.37 2.91 -25.65
N PHE A 51 -12.06 3.15 -25.78
CA PHE A 51 -11.24 2.79 -26.94
C PHE A 51 -10.14 1.78 -26.61
N THR A 52 -10.01 1.39 -25.35
CA THR A 52 -8.92 0.50 -24.91
C THR A 52 -9.31 -0.97 -25.07
N ALA A 53 -8.50 -1.72 -25.82
CA ALA A 53 -8.70 -3.15 -25.99
C ALA A 53 -8.61 -3.90 -24.64
N TYR A 54 -9.41 -4.94 -24.47
CA TYR A 54 -9.38 -5.80 -23.28
C TYR A 54 -8.98 -7.23 -23.66
N ARG A 55 -8.44 -7.97 -22.67
CA ARG A 55 -8.13 -9.39 -22.81
C ARG A 55 -9.33 -10.21 -22.39
N ASP A 56 -9.84 -11.04 -23.28
CA ASP A 56 -10.91 -11.96 -22.93
C ASP A 56 -10.32 -13.19 -22.22
N LYS A 57 -10.70 -13.38 -20.95
CA LYS A 57 -10.29 -14.54 -20.16
C LYS A 57 -10.86 -15.85 -20.70
N LYS A 58 -11.99 -15.82 -21.42
CA LYS A 58 -12.68 -17.01 -21.92
C LYS A 58 -12.12 -17.52 -23.26
N LEU A 59 -11.55 -16.63 -24.08
CA LEU A 59 -11.03 -16.94 -25.43
C LEU A 59 -9.50 -17.12 -25.47
N GLY A 60 -8.89 -17.56 -24.37
CA GLY A 60 -7.45 -17.81 -24.31
C GLY A 60 -6.59 -16.54 -24.32
N HIS A 61 -7.01 -15.50 -23.59
CA HIS A 61 -6.27 -14.24 -23.44
C HIS A 61 -6.01 -13.46 -24.74
N LYS A 62 -6.80 -13.71 -25.79
CA LYS A 62 -6.73 -12.92 -27.03
C LYS A 62 -7.20 -11.48 -26.79
N TRP A 63 -6.53 -10.54 -27.46
CA TRP A 63 -6.90 -9.12 -27.44
C TRP A 63 -8.11 -8.87 -28.34
N VAL A 64 -9.21 -8.40 -27.76
CA VAL A 64 -10.40 -8.00 -28.51
C VAL A 64 -10.27 -6.52 -28.88
N LYS A 65 -10.19 -6.22 -30.19
CA LYS A 65 -10.02 -4.86 -30.74
C LYS A 65 -11.30 -4.26 -31.31
N ASP A 66 -12.40 -5.02 -31.32
CA ASP A 66 -13.68 -4.58 -31.86
C ASP A 66 -14.33 -3.52 -30.95
N ILE A 67 -14.54 -2.32 -31.50
CA ILE A 67 -14.99 -1.14 -30.74
C ILE A 67 -16.37 -1.34 -30.12
N HIS A 68 -17.30 -2.02 -30.81
CA HIS A 68 -18.65 -2.24 -30.28
C HIS A 68 -18.63 -3.17 -29.07
N LYS A 69 -17.78 -4.21 -29.12
CA LYS A 69 -17.58 -5.13 -28.00
C LYS A 69 -16.89 -4.46 -26.82
N ILE A 70 -15.87 -3.63 -27.08
CA ILE A 70 -15.18 -2.85 -26.05
C ILE A 70 -16.17 -1.95 -25.30
N ARG A 71 -16.96 -1.14 -26.03
CA ARG A 71 -17.92 -0.20 -25.44
C ARG A 71 -19.00 -0.91 -24.62
N ARG A 72 -19.58 -2.00 -25.14
CA ARG A 72 -20.60 -2.77 -24.41
C ARG A 72 -20.03 -3.38 -23.13
N ASN A 73 -18.84 -3.96 -23.20
CA ASN A 73 -18.17 -4.54 -22.04
C ASN A 73 -17.86 -3.48 -20.97
N TYR A 74 -17.46 -2.28 -21.39
CA TYR A 74 -17.18 -1.18 -20.47
C TYR A 74 -18.45 -0.60 -19.82
N LEU A 75 -19.50 -0.36 -20.62
CA LEU A 75 -20.78 0.20 -20.15
C LEU A 75 -21.49 -0.71 -19.14
N CYS A 76 -21.42 -2.03 -19.32
CA CYS A 76 -22.01 -2.99 -18.38
C CYS A 76 -21.13 -3.29 -17.14
N GLY A 77 -19.90 -2.77 -17.10
CA GLY A 77 -18.95 -3.06 -16.02
C GLY A 77 -18.56 -1.81 -15.24
N TRP A 78 -17.48 -1.16 -15.68
CA TRP A 78 -16.79 -0.12 -14.91
C TRP A 78 -17.33 1.29 -15.13
N PHE A 79 -18.12 1.51 -16.19
CA PHE A 79 -18.61 2.85 -16.53
C PHE A 79 -19.35 3.54 -15.38
N LEU A 80 -20.25 2.83 -14.66
CA LEU A 80 -21.01 3.42 -13.57
C LEU A 80 -20.10 3.91 -12.43
N ILE A 81 -19.09 3.11 -12.07
CA ILE A 81 -18.12 3.45 -11.03
C ILE A 81 -17.33 4.70 -11.45
N ASP A 82 -16.87 4.74 -12.70
CA ASP A 82 -16.11 5.87 -13.24
C ASP A 82 -16.96 7.14 -13.28
N ALA A 83 -18.19 7.05 -13.79
CA ALA A 83 -19.12 8.17 -13.91
C ALA A 83 -19.43 8.79 -12.53
N ILE A 84 -19.75 7.96 -11.53
CA ILE A 84 -20.01 8.43 -10.16
C ILE A 84 -18.75 9.12 -9.61
N SER A 85 -17.57 8.52 -9.77
CA SER A 85 -16.33 9.04 -9.19
C SER A 85 -15.83 10.38 -9.78
N ILE A 86 -16.35 10.80 -10.94
CA ILE A 86 -15.93 12.03 -11.66
C ILE A 86 -16.86 13.22 -11.35
N LEU A 87 -18.04 12.98 -10.78
CA LEU A 87 -19.01 14.05 -10.51
C LEU A 87 -18.40 15.14 -9.61
N PRO A 88 -18.49 16.43 -10.01
CA PRO A 88 -17.96 17.53 -9.23
C PRO A 88 -18.95 17.88 -8.11
N TYR A 89 -18.99 17.06 -7.07
CA TYR A 89 -19.89 17.21 -5.91
C TYR A 89 -19.80 18.58 -5.21
N ASP A 90 -18.68 19.28 -5.40
CA ASP A 90 -18.42 20.60 -4.83
C ASP A 90 -19.33 21.70 -5.39
N LEU A 91 -19.85 21.52 -6.62
CA LEU A 91 -20.73 22.49 -7.28
C LEU A 91 -22.22 22.25 -6.97
N MET A 92 -22.57 21.11 -6.38
CA MET A 92 -23.98 20.73 -6.18
C MET A 92 -24.61 21.33 -4.91
N GLY A 93 -23.85 22.09 -4.11
CA GLY A 93 -24.25 22.54 -2.78
C GLY A 93 -24.63 24.02 -2.61
N ASP A 94 -24.63 24.83 -3.66
CA ASP A 94 -24.73 26.29 -3.50
C ASP A 94 -26.18 26.82 -3.31
N ASP A 95 -27.20 26.10 -3.82
CA ASP A 95 -28.60 26.56 -3.78
C ASP A 95 -29.51 25.78 -2.81
N ALA A 96 -29.04 24.66 -2.24
CA ALA A 96 -29.89 23.79 -1.43
C ALA A 96 -29.37 23.68 0.01
N THR A 97 -30.12 24.33 0.91
CA THR A 97 -30.19 24.16 2.38
C THR A 97 -29.26 25.04 3.24
N LYS A 98 -29.88 26.02 3.91
CA LYS A 98 -29.34 26.77 5.07
C LYS A 98 -29.25 25.93 6.35
N GLU A 99 -29.28 24.61 6.24
CA GLU A 99 -29.19 23.67 7.36
C GLU A 99 -27.74 23.19 7.46
N LEU A 100 -27.01 23.63 8.48
CA LEU A 100 -25.59 23.30 8.72
C LEU A 100 -25.31 21.78 8.72
N LYS A 101 -26.31 20.94 8.98
CA LYS A 101 -26.22 19.47 8.92
C LYS A 101 -26.12 18.93 7.48
N ALA A 102 -26.84 19.53 6.53
CA ALA A 102 -26.86 19.08 5.14
C ALA A 102 -25.51 19.36 4.44
N LEU A 103 -24.86 20.48 4.77
CA LEU A 103 -23.52 20.80 4.29
C LEU A 103 -22.47 19.76 4.71
N ARG A 104 -22.61 19.13 5.88
CA ARG A 104 -21.70 18.06 6.34
C ARG A 104 -21.91 16.75 5.58
N ILE A 105 -23.15 16.40 5.27
CA ILE A 105 -23.48 15.18 4.49
C ILE A 105 -22.97 15.31 3.05
N LEU A 106 -23.04 16.50 2.45
CA LEU A 106 -22.48 16.77 1.12
C LEU A 106 -20.96 16.53 1.06
N ARG A 107 -20.23 16.75 2.17
CA ARG A 107 -18.79 16.44 2.24
C ARG A 107 -18.52 14.93 2.19
N VAL A 108 -19.34 14.11 2.85
CA VAL A 108 -19.20 12.64 2.85
C VAL A 108 -19.39 12.05 1.46
N ILE A 109 -20.26 12.66 0.62
CA ILE A 109 -20.47 12.24 -0.77
C ILE A 109 -19.16 12.32 -1.58
N ARG A 110 -18.23 13.22 -1.24
CA ARG A 110 -16.91 13.28 -1.88
C ARG A 110 -16.10 11.99 -1.69
N LEU A 111 -16.36 11.18 -0.66
CA LEU A 111 -15.71 9.88 -0.48
C LEU A 111 -16.08 8.87 -1.57
N LEU A 112 -17.16 9.08 -2.34
CA LEU A 112 -17.46 8.27 -3.53
C LEU A 112 -16.35 8.36 -4.59
N LYS A 113 -15.54 9.44 -4.56
CA LYS A 113 -14.30 9.55 -5.33
C LYS A 113 -13.25 8.50 -4.96
N LEU A 114 -13.41 7.73 -3.88
CA LEU A 114 -12.51 6.62 -3.55
C LEU A 114 -12.85 5.34 -4.33
N LEU A 115 -14.05 5.21 -4.92
CA LEU A 115 -14.43 4.02 -5.70
C LEU A 115 -13.46 3.76 -6.86
N ARG A 116 -12.85 4.80 -7.42
CA ARG A 116 -11.81 4.69 -8.46
C ARG A 116 -10.51 4.03 -7.97
N VAL A 117 -10.21 3.98 -6.66
CA VAL A 117 -9.05 3.24 -6.12
C VAL A 117 -9.14 1.75 -6.47
N MET A 118 -10.34 1.21 -6.69
CA MET A 118 -10.53 -0.16 -7.17
C MET A 118 -9.82 -0.44 -8.50
N LYS A 119 -9.60 0.58 -9.34
CA LYS A 119 -8.83 0.47 -10.59
C LYS A 119 -7.36 0.15 -10.36
N ALA A 120 -6.78 0.54 -9.22
CA ALA A 120 -5.38 0.23 -8.89
C ALA A 120 -5.11 -1.28 -8.90
N SER A 121 -6.11 -2.10 -8.55
CA SER A 121 -6.01 -3.57 -8.61
C SER A 121 -5.62 -4.09 -10.00
N SER A 122 -6.13 -3.46 -11.06
CA SER A 122 -5.83 -3.81 -12.44
C SER A 122 -4.41 -3.40 -12.87
N PHE A 123 -3.85 -2.35 -12.25
CA PHE A 123 -2.50 -1.89 -12.49
C PHE A 123 -1.47 -2.84 -11.91
N PHE A 124 -1.64 -3.26 -10.64
CA PHE A 124 -0.71 -4.15 -9.97
C PHE A 124 -0.49 -5.46 -10.73
N GLN A 125 -1.55 -6.04 -11.32
CA GLN A 125 -1.44 -7.27 -12.12
C GLN A 125 -0.59 -7.13 -13.38
N ARG A 126 -0.52 -5.93 -13.97
CA ARG A 126 0.26 -5.67 -15.19
C ARG A 126 1.72 -5.38 -14.87
N TYR A 127 1.95 -4.65 -13.78
CA TYR A 127 3.29 -4.21 -13.39
C TYR A 127 4.11 -5.32 -12.72
N GLU A 128 3.47 -6.26 -12.02
CA GLU A 128 4.14 -7.42 -11.44
C GLU A 128 4.91 -8.24 -12.49
N ALA A 129 4.41 -8.31 -13.73
CA ALA A 129 5.09 -8.98 -14.84
C ALA A 129 6.24 -8.18 -15.46
N SER A 130 6.30 -6.86 -15.22
CA SER A 130 7.29 -5.96 -15.82
C SER A 130 8.44 -5.60 -14.89
N MET A 131 8.29 -5.80 -13.57
CA MET A 131 9.33 -5.46 -12.61
C MET A 131 10.32 -6.61 -12.46
N SER A 132 11.62 -6.33 -12.63
CA SER A 132 12.73 -7.25 -12.34
C SER A 132 12.98 -7.46 -10.83
N ILE A 133 11.99 -7.13 -9.98
CA ILE A 133 12.10 -7.18 -8.52
C ILE A 133 11.66 -8.58 -8.05
N PRO A 134 12.35 -9.21 -7.08
CA PRO A 134 11.89 -10.46 -6.49
C PRO A 134 10.44 -10.34 -5.98
N SER A 135 9.60 -11.34 -6.27
CA SER A 135 8.17 -11.31 -5.92
C SER A 135 7.94 -11.07 -4.42
N GLY A 136 8.81 -11.61 -3.55
CA GLY A 136 8.75 -11.36 -2.10
C GLY A 136 8.84 -9.88 -1.72
N ASN A 137 9.73 -9.11 -2.36
CA ASN A 137 9.89 -7.69 -2.09
C ASN A 137 8.69 -6.87 -2.59
N VAL A 138 8.11 -7.24 -3.74
CA VAL A 138 6.89 -6.59 -4.26
C VAL A 138 5.73 -6.80 -3.28
N ILE A 139 5.57 -8.04 -2.79
CA ILE A 139 4.54 -8.36 -1.81
C ILE A 139 4.79 -7.59 -0.50
N PHE A 140 6.03 -7.53 -0.02
CA PHE A 140 6.40 -6.77 1.19
C PHE A 140 6.03 -5.29 1.07
N ILE A 141 6.47 -4.62 -0.01
CA ILE A 141 6.18 -3.21 -0.27
C ILE A 141 4.66 -2.98 -0.34
N LYS A 142 3.93 -3.89 -1.00
CA LYS A 142 2.47 -3.80 -1.12
C LYS A 142 1.76 -3.86 0.23
N HIS A 143 2.17 -4.77 1.13
CA HIS A 143 1.57 -4.87 2.46
C HIS A 143 1.94 -3.69 3.35
N LEU A 144 3.15 -3.16 3.22
CA LEU A 144 3.56 -1.91 3.89
C LEU A 144 2.69 -0.73 3.43
N LEU A 145 2.44 -0.59 2.13
CA LEU A 145 1.55 0.44 1.59
C LEU A 145 0.10 0.26 2.08
N TYR A 146 -0.38 -0.97 2.18
CA TYR A 146 -1.71 -1.25 2.75
C TYR A 146 -1.82 -0.81 4.21
N LEU A 147 -0.80 -1.06 5.03
CA LEU A 147 -0.77 -0.61 6.41
C LEU A 147 -0.86 0.93 6.52
N ILE A 148 -0.07 1.64 5.72
CA ILE A 148 -0.03 3.11 5.72
C ILE A 148 -1.37 3.70 5.26
N ILE A 149 -1.91 3.21 4.14
CA ILE A 149 -3.17 3.72 3.59
C ILE A 149 -4.34 3.38 4.52
N PHE A 150 -4.39 2.16 5.06
CA PHE A 150 -5.44 1.78 6.00
C PHE A 150 -5.40 2.67 7.24
N GLY A 151 -4.23 2.86 7.85
CA GLY A 151 -4.04 3.75 8.99
C GLY A 151 -4.45 5.20 8.72
N HIS A 152 -4.13 5.72 7.53
CA HIS A 152 -4.57 7.06 7.11
C HIS A 152 -6.11 7.15 6.96
N TRP A 153 -6.75 6.14 6.37
CA TRP A 153 -8.21 6.15 6.20
C TRP A 153 -8.93 6.04 7.54
N THR A 154 -8.44 5.21 8.44
CA THR A 154 -9.03 5.03 9.76
C THR A 154 -8.79 6.23 10.67
N SER A 155 -7.66 6.94 10.52
CA SER A 155 -7.45 8.22 11.22
C SER A 155 -8.38 9.31 10.71
N CYS A 156 -8.54 9.46 9.39
CA CYS A 156 -9.49 10.42 8.81
C CYS A 156 -10.94 10.10 9.21
N LEU A 157 -11.30 8.81 9.23
CA LEU A 157 -12.61 8.36 9.69
C LEU A 157 -12.85 8.72 11.16
N TRP A 158 -11.85 8.52 12.04
CA TRP A 158 -11.96 8.83 13.46
C TRP A 158 -12.18 10.33 13.74
N ILE A 159 -11.49 11.20 12.99
CA ILE A 159 -11.69 12.65 13.04
C ILE A 159 -13.09 13.02 12.52
N MET A 160 -13.47 12.47 11.37
CA MET A 160 -14.77 12.77 10.75
C MET A 160 -15.94 12.38 11.67
N LEU A 161 -15.83 11.24 12.36
CA LEU A 161 -16.83 10.80 13.33
C LEU A 161 -16.97 11.77 14.51
N ALA A 162 -15.86 12.19 15.11
CA ALA A 162 -15.88 13.19 16.16
C ALA A 162 -16.47 14.52 15.68
N GLN A 163 -16.12 15.00 14.48
CA GLN A 163 -16.71 16.23 13.95
C GLN A 163 -18.21 16.15 13.69
N ILE A 164 -18.74 14.98 13.31
CA ILE A 164 -20.18 14.77 13.15
C ILE A 164 -20.88 14.82 14.52
N GLN A 165 -20.25 14.24 15.56
CA GLN A 165 -20.80 14.11 16.92
C GLN A 165 -20.59 15.32 17.84
N HIS A 166 -19.58 16.15 17.59
CA HIS A 166 -19.20 17.32 18.41
C HIS A 166 -20.37 18.28 18.68
N TYR A 167 -21.45 18.22 17.88
CA TYR A 167 -22.62 19.07 18.13
C TYR A 167 -23.52 18.56 19.28
N SER A 168 -23.42 17.29 19.68
CA SER A 168 -24.31 16.67 20.66
C SER A 168 -23.64 16.21 21.95
N GLU A 169 -22.38 15.79 21.90
CA GLU A 169 -21.68 15.14 23.03
C GLU A 169 -20.18 15.46 23.03
N MET A 170 -19.51 15.31 24.18
CA MET A 170 -18.04 15.36 24.25
C MET A 170 -17.43 14.18 23.48
N THR A 171 -16.35 14.46 22.76
CA THR A 171 -15.66 13.52 21.87
C THR A 171 -14.22 13.29 22.31
N TRP A 172 -13.56 12.32 21.68
CA TRP A 172 -12.13 12.08 21.92
C TRP A 172 -11.25 13.30 21.63
N ILE A 173 -11.64 14.19 20.70
CA ILE A 173 -10.88 15.40 20.36
C ILE A 173 -10.88 16.35 21.56
N ASP A 174 -12.01 16.50 22.25
CA ASP A 174 -12.15 17.36 23.41
C ASP A 174 -11.32 16.83 24.59
N ALA A 175 -11.38 15.53 24.85
CA ALA A 175 -10.57 14.89 25.87
C ALA A 175 -9.06 14.97 25.56
N PHE A 176 -8.69 14.80 24.29
CA PHE A 176 -7.30 14.94 23.84
C PHE A 176 -6.80 16.39 24.00
N ALA A 177 -7.65 17.38 23.73
CA ALA A 177 -7.32 18.79 23.92
C ALA A 177 -6.99 19.12 25.38
N ILE A 178 -7.81 18.62 26.30
CA ILE A 178 -7.63 18.78 27.74
C ILE A 178 -6.32 18.11 28.20
N ALA A 179 -6.05 16.90 27.71
CA ALA A 179 -4.85 16.15 28.09
C ALA A 179 -3.56 16.81 27.58
N PHE A 180 -3.57 17.39 26.38
CA PHE A 180 -2.37 17.92 25.73
C PHE A 180 -1.98 19.32 26.21
N HIS A 181 -2.95 20.21 26.44
CA HIS A 181 -2.69 21.58 26.89
C HIS A 181 -2.77 21.78 28.42
N GLY A 182 -3.13 20.74 29.17
CA GLY A 182 -3.23 20.76 30.62
C GLY A 182 -4.47 21.49 31.14
N ALA A 183 -4.80 21.23 32.42
CA ALA A 183 -5.93 21.85 33.10
C ALA A 183 -5.68 23.33 33.49
N ASP A 184 -4.51 23.91 33.21
CA ASP A 184 -4.23 25.32 33.51
C ASP A 184 -5.02 26.28 32.59
N GLY A 185 -5.60 25.76 31.49
CA GLY A 185 -6.64 26.47 30.73
C GLY A 185 -8.02 26.49 31.43
N LEU A 186 -8.23 25.69 32.47
CA LEU A 186 -9.49 25.59 33.21
C LEU A 186 -9.72 26.76 34.18
N GLU A 187 -8.64 27.37 34.71
CA GLU A 187 -8.73 28.53 35.62
C GLU A 187 -8.94 29.89 34.89
N SER A 188 -8.74 29.94 33.58
CA SER A 188 -8.95 31.17 32.78
C SER A 188 -10.40 31.40 32.34
N GLY A 189 -11.33 30.49 32.64
CA GLY A 189 -12.77 30.68 32.35
C GLY A 189 -13.12 30.78 30.86
N GLN A 190 -12.24 30.32 29.96
CA GLN A 190 -12.35 30.50 28.51
C GLN A 190 -12.80 29.25 27.72
N TRP A 191 -13.55 28.34 28.36
CA TRP A 191 -14.31 27.30 27.65
C TRP A 191 -15.82 27.57 27.79
N ARG A 192 -16.34 28.55 27.06
CA ARG A 192 -17.78 28.62 26.82
C ARG A 192 -18.14 27.72 25.64
N PHE A 193 -18.87 26.64 25.94
CA PHE A 193 -19.77 26.01 24.98
C PHE A 193 -20.61 27.11 24.29
N ASN A 194 -20.79 27.01 22.97
CA ASN A 194 -21.35 28.01 22.07
C ASN A 194 -20.48 29.25 21.81
N CYS A 195 -19.71 29.21 20.72
CA CYS A 195 -19.56 30.41 19.90
C CYS A 195 -20.85 30.60 19.08
N GLU A 196 -21.95 30.88 19.78
CA GLU A 196 -23.16 31.42 19.18
C GLU A 196 -23.69 32.52 20.11
N THR A 197 -23.44 33.75 19.66
CA THR A 197 -24.11 35.00 20.03
C THR A 197 -23.97 35.53 21.46
N ASN A 198 -23.03 36.46 21.63
CA ASN A 198 -23.41 37.84 21.98
C ASN A 198 -22.50 38.82 21.23
N CYS A 199 -22.66 38.87 19.91
CA CYS A 199 -22.23 40.00 19.09
C CYS A 199 -23.47 40.86 18.81
N GLU A 200 -23.97 41.56 19.83
CA GLU A 200 -25.09 42.51 19.62
C GLU A 200 -24.66 43.78 18.88
N ASP A 201 -23.37 44.08 18.77
CA ASP A 201 -22.90 45.28 18.06
C ASP A 201 -22.29 44.93 16.69
N LYS A 202 -23.17 44.71 15.71
CA LYS A 202 -22.88 44.43 14.29
C LYS A 202 -22.09 45.51 13.53
N TYR A 203 -21.64 46.59 14.17
CA TYR A 203 -20.92 47.69 13.52
C TYR A 203 -19.46 47.89 13.94
N ARG A 204 -18.92 47.07 14.87
CA ARG A 204 -17.52 47.25 15.36
C ARG A 204 -16.62 46.01 15.28
N LEU A 205 -17.03 44.94 14.61
CA LEU A 205 -16.33 43.64 14.65
C LEU A 205 -15.72 43.27 13.31
N LYS A 206 -14.73 44.03 12.86
CA LYS A 206 -13.73 43.51 11.91
C LYS A 206 -12.35 43.37 12.55
N GLU A 207 -12.01 44.21 13.53
CA GLU A 207 -10.75 44.11 14.29
C GLU A 207 -10.85 43.16 15.48
N ALA A 208 -12.00 43.01 16.14
CA ALA A 208 -12.15 42.13 17.31
C ALA A 208 -12.37 40.63 16.97
N ALA A 209 -12.69 40.30 15.71
CA ALA A 209 -12.76 38.90 15.26
C ALA A 209 -11.36 38.27 15.17
N ASP A 210 -10.35 39.08 14.83
CA ASP A 210 -8.97 38.62 14.73
C ASP A 210 -8.34 38.44 16.12
N GLU A 211 -8.65 39.31 17.09
CA GLU A 211 -8.14 39.19 18.48
C GLU A 211 -8.77 38.04 19.27
N CYS A 212 -10.05 37.70 19.06
CA CYS A 212 -10.70 36.59 19.78
C CYS A 212 -10.26 35.20 19.27
N SER A 213 -9.84 35.10 18.01
CA SER A 213 -9.30 33.86 17.43
C SER A 213 -7.91 33.47 17.95
N ALA A 214 -7.16 34.44 18.49
CA ALA A 214 -5.78 34.25 18.95
C ALA A 214 -5.66 33.71 20.40
N SER A 215 -6.75 33.68 21.17
CA SER A 215 -6.76 33.33 22.61
C SER A 215 -7.58 32.07 22.94
N CYS A 216 -8.07 31.33 21.94
CA CYS A 216 -8.66 30.03 22.18
C CYS A 216 -7.58 28.96 21.94
N ASN A 217 -7.33 28.10 22.94
CA ASN A 217 -6.45 26.92 22.81
C ASN A 217 -7.10 25.87 21.88
N VAL A 218 -7.29 26.23 20.61
CA VAL A 218 -7.87 25.36 19.58
C VAL A 218 -6.76 24.50 19.01
N LEU A 219 -6.92 23.18 19.06
CA LEU A 219 -5.98 22.27 18.43
C LEU A 219 -5.87 22.58 16.94
N THR A 220 -4.64 22.67 16.47
CA THR A 220 -4.32 22.83 15.07
C THR A 220 -4.70 21.56 14.28
N SER A 221 -4.97 21.72 12.98
CA SER A 221 -5.27 20.59 12.09
C SER A 221 -4.19 19.50 12.10
N ILE A 222 -2.94 19.88 12.31
CA ILE A 222 -1.81 18.95 12.37
C ILE A 222 -1.79 18.16 13.69
N GLU A 223 -2.15 18.79 14.82
CA GLU A 223 -2.24 18.12 16.13
C GLU A 223 -3.37 17.09 16.12
N ILE A 224 -4.56 17.46 15.63
CA ILE A 224 -5.70 16.54 15.51
C ILE A 224 -5.34 15.36 14.61
N TYR A 225 -4.74 15.62 13.45
CA TYR A 225 -4.35 14.55 12.52
C TYR A 225 -3.26 13.64 13.10
N SER A 226 -2.29 14.20 13.81
CA SER A 226 -1.21 13.44 14.44
C SER A 226 -1.76 12.55 15.55
N GLY A 227 -2.63 13.07 16.43
CA GLY A 227 -3.30 12.29 17.47
C GLY A 227 -4.16 11.16 16.90
N ALA A 228 -4.99 11.44 15.89
CA ALA A 228 -5.81 10.42 15.24
C ALA A 228 -4.98 9.35 14.51
N SER A 229 -3.89 9.75 13.85
CA SER A 229 -3.00 8.82 13.17
C SER A 229 -2.26 7.92 14.16
N TYR A 230 -1.80 8.49 15.26
CA TYR A 230 -1.23 7.74 16.37
C TYR A 230 -2.24 6.72 16.94
N TRP A 231 -3.45 7.17 17.32
CA TRP A 231 -4.52 6.29 17.82
C TRP A 231 -4.84 5.16 16.83
N SER A 232 -4.90 5.48 15.54
CA SER A 232 -5.20 4.50 14.51
C SER A 232 -4.11 3.44 14.40
N ILE A 233 -2.83 3.84 14.33
CA ILE A 233 -1.71 2.91 14.21
C ILE A 233 -1.63 2.00 15.42
N VAL A 234 -1.69 2.55 16.65
CA VAL A 234 -1.59 1.73 17.88
C VAL A 234 -2.76 0.77 18.04
N SER A 235 -3.93 1.13 17.49
CA SER A 235 -5.09 0.24 17.45
C SER A 235 -4.94 -0.85 16.38
N ILE A 236 -4.44 -0.52 15.18
CA ILE A 236 -4.18 -1.51 14.11
C ILE A 236 -3.14 -2.52 14.54
N THR A 237 -2.05 -2.06 15.15
CA THR A 237 -0.96 -2.94 15.58
C THR A 237 -1.25 -3.65 16.90
N SER A 238 -2.47 -3.52 17.45
CA SER A 238 -2.90 -4.14 18.71
C SER A 238 -2.02 -3.76 19.93
N VAL A 239 -1.41 -2.57 19.92
CA VAL A 239 -0.60 -2.07 21.04
C VAL A 239 -1.47 -1.45 22.12
N GLY A 240 -2.36 -0.53 21.73
CA GLY A 240 -3.41 0.03 22.59
C GLY A 240 -2.94 0.64 23.92
N TYR A 241 -2.20 1.75 23.88
CA TYR A 241 -1.69 2.41 25.10
C TYR A 241 -2.80 2.96 26.03
N GLY A 242 -3.98 3.28 25.50
CA GLY A 242 -5.14 3.73 26.29
C GLY A 242 -5.12 5.21 26.66
N ASP A 243 -4.29 6.01 26.00
CA ASP A 243 -4.15 7.46 26.17
C ASP A 243 -5.19 8.26 25.36
N ILE A 244 -5.54 7.80 24.16
CA ILE A 244 -6.70 8.31 23.40
C ILE A 244 -7.79 7.25 23.43
N THR A 245 -8.93 7.58 24.05
CA THR A 245 -10.04 6.65 24.26
C THR A 245 -11.38 7.25 23.83
N PRO A 246 -12.33 6.42 23.38
CA PRO A 246 -13.69 6.87 23.10
C PRO A 246 -14.35 7.45 24.37
N GLN A 247 -14.99 8.60 24.25
CA GLN A 247 -15.62 9.34 25.35
C GLN A 247 -17.13 9.12 25.45
N ASN A 248 -17.76 8.68 24.37
CA ASN A 248 -19.20 8.46 24.31
C ASN A 248 -19.58 7.06 23.80
N THR A 249 -20.84 6.68 23.99
CA THR A 249 -21.35 5.33 23.64
C THR A 249 -21.19 5.02 22.15
N TYR A 250 -21.36 6.02 21.30
CA TYR A 250 -21.23 5.85 19.84
C TYR A 250 -19.77 5.62 19.42
N GLU A 251 -18.85 6.42 19.95
CA GLU A 251 -17.41 6.25 19.80
C GLU A 251 -16.96 4.88 20.31
N MET A 252 -17.50 4.41 21.45
CA MET A 252 -17.19 3.11 22.02
C MET A 252 -17.64 1.97 21.10
N LEU A 253 -18.87 2.03 20.59
CA LEU A 253 -19.41 1.03 19.67
C LEU A 253 -18.60 0.97 18.38
N LEU A 254 -18.31 2.12 17.77
CA LEU A 254 -17.55 2.20 16.51
C LEU A 254 -16.09 1.76 16.71
N THR A 255 -15.46 2.15 17.81
CA THR A 255 -14.11 1.67 18.17
C THR A 255 -14.10 0.15 18.33
N THR A 256 -15.12 -0.43 18.97
CA THR A 256 -15.22 -1.89 19.14
C THR A 256 -15.28 -2.60 17.79
N ILE A 257 -16.12 -2.13 16.86
CA ILE A 257 -16.23 -2.69 15.51
C ILE A 257 -14.89 -2.53 14.76
N TYR A 258 -14.27 -1.36 14.86
CA TYR A 258 -12.99 -1.06 14.23
C TYR A 258 -11.87 -1.98 14.71
N VAL A 259 -11.71 -2.16 16.03
CA VAL A 259 -10.66 -3.02 16.59
C VAL A 259 -10.81 -4.47 16.13
N ILE A 260 -12.05 -4.97 15.98
CA ILE A 260 -12.29 -6.32 15.41
C ILE A 260 -11.79 -6.40 13.97
N VAL A 261 -12.16 -5.44 13.11
CA VAL A 261 -11.71 -5.40 11.70
C VAL A 261 -10.20 -5.25 11.62
N ALA A 262 -9.63 -4.37 12.44
CA ALA A 262 -8.20 -4.10 12.50
C ALA A 262 -7.41 -5.34 12.95
N ALA A 263 -7.94 -6.14 13.89
CA ALA A 263 -7.31 -7.39 14.31
C ALA A 263 -7.20 -8.41 13.17
N PHE A 264 -8.25 -8.59 12.36
CA PHE A 264 -8.19 -9.46 11.18
C PHE A 264 -7.19 -8.94 10.15
N PHE A 265 -7.20 -7.64 9.89
CA PHE A 265 -6.25 -7.00 8.98
C PHE A 265 -4.81 -7.20 9.43
N TRP A 266 -4.53 -6.96 10.72
CA TRP A 266 -3.20 -7.11 11.29
C TRP A 266 -2.70 -8.56 11.28
N ALA A 267 -3.56 -9.52 11.62
CA ALA A 267 -3.24 -10.94 11.53
C ALA A 267 -2.87 -11.36 10.09
N TRP A 268 -3.58 -10.82 9.09
CA TRP A 268 -3.26 -11.05 7.69
C TRP A 268 -1.91 -10.45 7.27
N ILE A 269 -1.57 -9.23 7.73
CA ILE A 269 -0.25 -8.62 7.51
C ILE A 269 0.85 -9.49 8.13
N ILE A 270 0.74 -9.86 9.42
CA ILE A 270 1.77 -10.67 10.09
C ILE A 270 1.96 -12.03 9.40
N GLY A 271 0.87 -12.71 9.04
CA GLY A 271 0.92 -14.01 8.38
C GLY A 271 1.62 -13.96 7.03
N THR A 272 1.31 -12.96 6.21
CA THR A 272 1.95 -12.76 4.91
C THR A 272 3.42 -12.36 5.04
N MET A 273 3.77 -11.48 5.98
CA MET A 273 5.17 -11.10 6.22
C MET A 273 6.02 -12.30 6.65
N SER A 274 5.48 -13.15 7.53
CA SER A 274 6.15 -14.37 7.99
C SER A 274 6.38 -15.36 6.84
N ALA A 275 5.40 -15.50 5.94
CA ALA A 275 5.52 -16.34 4.75
C ALA A 275 6.59 -15.82 3.76
N ILE A 276 6.70 -14.49 3.58
CA ILE A 276 7.73 -13.89 2.72
C ILE A 276 9.13 -14.14 3.29
N ILE A 277 9.31 -13.90 4.59
CA ILE A 277 10.61 -14.15 5.27
C ILE A 277 11.01 -15.61 5.09
N THR A 278 10.07 -16.53 5.28
CA THR A 278 10.29 -17.98 5.12
C THR A 278 10.58 -18.38 3.67
N THR A 279 10.18 -17.60 2.66
CA THR A 279 10.40 -17.93 1.24
C THR A 279 11.48 -17.09 0.58
N SER A 280 12.11 -16.17 1.34
CA SER A 280 13.08 -15.21 0.82
C SER A 280 14.42 -15.82 0.38
N ASP A 281 14.84 -16.92 1.01
CA ASP A 281 16.08 -17.64 0.65
C ASP A 281 15.85 -19.16 0.54
N PRO A 282 15.26 -19.62 -0.59
CA PRO A 282 15.03 -21.05 -0.81
C PRO A 282 16.31 -21.88 -0.79
N ALA A 283 17.42 -21.34 -1.29
CA ALA A 283 18.69 -22.06 -1.38
C ALA A 283 19.30 -22.32 0.00
N SER A 284 19.30 -21.34 0.90
CA SER A 284 19.75 -21.57 2.28
C SER A 284 18.81 -22.48 3.06
N ILE A 285 17.51 -22.49 2.75
CA ILE A 285 16.55 -23.41 3.39
C ILE A 285 16.84 -24.85 2.99
N VAL A 286 16.98 -25.13 1.69
CA VAL A 286 17.35 -26.46 1.20
C VAL A 286 18.68 -26.90 1.81
N HIS A 287 19.69 -26.03 1.83
CA HIS A 287 20.97 -26.35 2.45
C HIS A 287 20.85 -26.69 3.95
N LYS A 288 20.06 -25.94 4.72
CA LYS A 288 19.79 -26.25 6.13
C LYS A 288 19.11 -27.62 6.27
N GLN A 289 18.07 -27.90 5.46
CA GLN A 289 17.40 -29.19 5.45
C GLN A 289 18.36 -30.34 5.13
N THR A 290 19.26 -30.17 4.14
CA THR A 290 20.29 -31.16 3.83
C THR A 290 21.24 -31.39 5.01
N MET A 291 21.67 -30.31 5.68
CA MET A 291 22.53 -30.40 6.86
C MET A 291 21.84 -31.12 8.03
N ASP A 292 20.54 -30.92 8.22
CA ASP A 292 19.75 -31.59 9.25
C ASP A 292 19.58 -33.08 8.94
N MET A 293 19.24 -33.42 7.69
CA MET A 293 19.15 -34.82 7.23
C MET A 293 20.49 -35.54 7.35
N LEU A 294 21.61 -34.86 7.06
CA LEU A 294 22.95 -35.41 7.27
C LEU A 294 23.18 -35.75 8.75
N ASN A 295 22.79 -34.88 9.67
CA ASN A 295 22.97 -35.15 11.11
C ASN A 295 22.16 -36.36 11.56
N LEU A 296 20.90 -36.45 11.15
CA LEU A 296 20.04 -37.60 11.44
C LEU A 296 20.64 -38.89 10.90
N PHE A 297 21.14 -38.88 9.66
CA PHE A 297 21.80 -40.04 9.05
C PHE A 297 23.06 -40.48 9.82
N MET A 298 23.92 -39.53 10.21
CA MET A 298 25.14 -39.81 10.96
C MET A 298 24.89 -40.30 12.39
N GLU A 299 23.76 -39.89 12.97
CA GLU A 299 23.29 -40.35 14.28
C GLU A 299 22.74 -41.77 14.18
N GLU A 300 21.82 -42.03 13.26
CA GLU A 300 21.23 -43.35 13.03
C GLU A 300 22.29 -44.42 12.75
N LYS A 301 23.33 -44.08 11.98
CA LYS A 301 24.43 -45.00 11.65
C LYS A 301 25.59 -44.99 12.65
N ASN A 302 25.49 -44.23 13.74
CA ASN A 302 26.52 -44.14 14.78
C ASN A 302 27.94 -43.85 14.26
N PHE A 303 28.08 -42.88 13.35
CA PHE A 303 29.39 -42.54 12.79
C PHE A 303 30.34 -41.94 13.84
N PRO A 304 31.67 -42.23 13.74
CA PRO A 304 32.66 -41.63 14.63
C PRO A 304 32.76 -40.12 14.39
N GLU A 305 33.11 -39.37 15.45
CA GLU A 305 33.10 -37.90 15.43
C GLU A 305 34.00 -37.30 14.34
N THR A 306 35.12 -37.96 14.03
CA THR A 306 36.04 -37.57 12.95
C THR A 306 35.36 -37.57 11.58
N LEU A 307 34.61 -38.63 11.25
CA LEU A 307 33.85 -38.72 10.00
C LEU A 307 32.70 -37.71 9.96
N ARG A 308 32.02 -37.51 11.11
CA ARG A 308 30.94 -36.51 11.21
C ARG A 308 31.42 -35.10 10.87
N ARG A 309 32.58 -34.71 11.40
CA ARG A 309 33.21 -33.41 11.11
C ARG A 309 33.58 -33.27 9.63
N ARG A 310 34.17 -34.32 9.02
CA ARG A 310 34.51 -34.33 7.58
C ARG A 310 33.27 -34.17 6.69
N LEU A 311 32.23 -34.97 6.93
CA LEU A 311 30.99 -34.90 6.15
C LEU A 311 30.32 -33.53 6.25
N ARG A 312 30.18 -32.98 7.47
CA ARG A 312 29.63 -31.62 7.64
C ARG A 312 30.45 -30.56 6.94
N THR A 313 31.78 -30.67 6.97
CA THR A 313 32.69 -29.74 6.30
C THR A 313 32.50 -29.81 4.79
N TYR A 314 32.43 -31.01 4.22
CA TYR A 314 32.14 -31.21 2.80
C TYR A 314 30.82 -30.55 2.38
N PHE A 315 29.71 -30.88 3.05
CA PHE A 315 28.40 -30.33 2.69
C PHE A 315 28.31 -28.81 2.91
N LYS A 316 29.00 -28.27 3.93
CA LYS A 316 29.10 -26.82 4.15
C LYS A 316 29.78 -26.11 2.98
N HIS A 317 30.85 -26.68 2.42
CA HIS A 317 31.52 -26.13 1.23
C HIS A 317 30.72 -26.38 -0.06
N ASN A 318 29.87 -27.41 -0.08
CA ASN A 318 28.99 -27.73 -1.21
C ASN A 318 27.76 -26.79 -1.32
N LYS A 319 27.59 -25.80 -0.41
CA LYS A 319 26.46 -24.86 -0.47
C LYS A 319 26.36 -24.14 -1.83
N ASP A 320 27.48 -23.70 -2.37
CA ASP A 320 27.51 -22.94 -3.63
C ASP A 320 27.23 -23.82 -4.85
N LEU A 321 27.59 -25.10 -4.81
CA LEU A 321 27.24 -26.07 -5.83
C LEU A 321 25.74 -26.33 -5.88
N ALA A 322 25.09 -26.53 -4.73
CA ALA A 322 23.64 -26.70 -4.67
C ALA A 322 22.90 -25.50 -5.29
N LYS A 323 23.42 -24.28 -5.06
CA LYS A 323 22.90 -23.06 -5.72
C LYS A 323 23.09 -23.11 -7.24
N ASN A 324 24.24 -23.58 -7.73
CA ASN A 324 24.49 -23.73 -9.16
C ASN A 324 23.58 -24.78 -9.81
N GLU A 325 23.29 -25.90 -9.15
CA GLU A 325 22.35 -26.91 -9.64
C GLU A 325 20.93 -26.34 -9.78
N MET A 326 20.47 -25.54 -8.80
CA MET A 326 19.19 -24.83 -8.90
C MET A 326 19.16 -23.86 -10.08
N HIS A 327 20.25 -23.13 -10.33
CA HIS A 327 20.34 -22.26 -11.51
C HIS A 327 20.27 -23.03 -12.82
N GLN A 328 20.92 -24.19 -12.93
CA GLN A 328 20.86 -25.02 -14.14
C GLN A 328 19.44 -25.55 -14.40
N GLN A 329 18.72 -25.96 -13.35
CA GLN A 329 17.30 -26.34 -13.45
C GLN A 329 16.40 -25.17 -13.87
N LEU A 330 16.75 -23.93 -13.48
CA LEU A 330 16.03 -22.74 -13.93
C LEU A 330 16.30 -22.44 -15.41
N ILE A 331 17.57 -22.56 -15.84
CA ILE A 331 17.98 -22.36 -17.24
C ILE A 331 17.27 -23.36 -18.14
N SER A 332 17.18 -24.65 -17.75
CA SER A 332 16.53 -25.68 -18.57
C SER A 332 15.04 -25.43 -18.84
N LYS A 333 14.37 -24.61 -18.02
CA LYS A 333 12.97 -24.19 -18.21
C LYS A 333 12.79 -23.02 -19.17
N MET A 334 13.87 -22.34 -19.57
CA MET A 334 13.82 -21.20 -20.50
C MET A 334 13.69 -21.67 -21.95
N SER A 335 13.26 -20.78 -22.86
CA SER A 335 13.30 -21.08 -24.30
C SER A 335 14.75 -21.26 -24.80
N PRO A 336 15.01 -22.08 -25.84
CA PRO A 336 16.38 -22.36 -26.30
C PRO A 336 17.23 -21.13 -26.60
N ILE A 337 16.63 -20.08 -27.17
CA ILE A 337 17.31 -18.81 -27.47
C ILE A 337 17.76 -18.12 -26.18
N LEU A 338 16.87 -18.02 -25.19
CA LEU A 338 17.18 -17.41 -23.89
C LEU A 338 18.22 -18.22 -23.11
N GLN A 339 18.19 -19.55 -23.21
CA GLN A 339 19.22 -20.41 -22.62
C GLN A 339 20.60 -20.06 -23.16
N SER A 340 20.73 -19.94 -24.49
CA SER A 340 22.00 -19.58 -25.14
C SER A 340 22.50 -18.21 -24.67
N GLU A 341 21.63 -17.20 -24.62
CA GLU A 341 21.99 -15.86 -24.17
C GLU A 341 22.46 -15.81 -22.71
N VAL A 342 21.78 -16.52 -21.80
CA VAL A 342 22.14 -16.58 -20.38
C VAL A 342 23.46 -17.32 -20.18
N GLN A 343 23.65 -18.45 -20.87
CA GLN A 343 24.86 -19.27 -20.75
C GLN A 343 26.09 -18.60 -21.36
N ASP A 344 25.96 -17.79 -22.42
CA ASP A 344 27.07 -17.01 -22.96
C ASP A 344 27.63 -16.00 -21.93
N ARG A 345 26.75 -15.46 -21.08
CA ARG A 345 27.14 -14.56 -19.97
C ARG A 345 27.71 -15.31 -18.78
N ASN A 346 27.07 -16.41 -18.38
CA ASN A 346 27.49 -17.22 -17.22
C ASN A 346 28.82 -17.97 -17.50
N GLY A 347 29.03 -18.40 -18.75
CA GLY A 347 30.20 -19.13 -19.22
C GLY A 347 31.39 -18.25 -19.62
N SER A 348 31.49 -17.01 -19.15
CA SER A 348 32.62 -16.12 -19.48
C SER A 348 34.00 -16.71 -19.13
N TRP A 349 34.07 -17.65 -18.18
CA TRP A 349 35.28 -18.40 -17.85
C TRP A 349 35.68 -19.40 -18.95
N ILE A 350 34.73 -19.98 -19.69
CA ILE A 350 35.01 -20.91 -20.80
C ILE A 350 35.76 -20.19 -21.90
N LYS A 351 35.43 -18.92 -22.16
CA LYS A 351 36.16 -18.06 -23.11
C LYS A 351 37.61 -17.80 -22.71
N LYS A 352 37.99 -18.02 -21.44
CA LYS A 352 39.40 -17.94 -21.00
C LYS A 352 40.20 -19.19 -21.36
N LEU A 353 39.54 -20.31 -21.68
CA LEU A 353 40.21 -21.52 -22.14
C LEU A 353 40.65 -21.33 -23.59
N SER A 354 41.90 -21.64 -23.90
CA SER A 354 42.49 -21.48 -25.24
C SER A 354 41.68 -22.18 -26.34
N ILE A 355 41.01 -23.29 -26.01
CA ILE A 355 40.18 -24.10 -26.92
C ILE A 355 38.92 -23.35 -27.38
N PHE A 356 38.39 -22.44 -26.57
CA PHE A 356 37.13 -21.71 -26.83
C PHE A 356 37.35 -20.23 -27.17
N ASN A 357 38.60 -19.81 -27.35
CA ASN A 357 38.99 -18.41 -27.63
C ASN A 357 39.04 -18.08 -29.14
N ASP A 358 38.67 -19.02 -30.02
CA ASP A 358 38.68 -18.79 -31.47
C ASP A 358 37.44 -17.99 -31.91
N GLN A 359 37.65 -16.90 -32.65
CA GLN A 359 36.58 -16.00 -33.14
C GLN A 359 35.58 -16.70 -34.09
N LYS A 360 35.92 -17.87 -34.61
CA LYS A 360 35.04 -18.66 -35.50
C LYS A 360 34.02 -19.52 -34.76
N LEU A 361 34.11 -19.65 -33.43
CA LEU A 361 33.16 -20.46 -32.67
C LEU A 361 31.81 -19.75 -32.54
N CYS A 362 30.76 -20.42 -33.02
CA CYS A 362 29.39 -19.90 -32.94
C CYS A 362 28.95 -19.78 -31.47
N ARG A 363 28.26 -18.68 -31.11
CA ARG A 363 27.76 -18.44 -29.74
C ARG A 363 26.85 -19.56 -29.25
N GLU A 364 26.11 -20.18 -30.16
CA GLU A 364 25.25 -21.34 -29.86
C GLU A 364 26.05 -22.57 -29.41
N PHE A 365 27.25 -22.79 -29.97
CA PHE A 365 28.11 -23.91 -29.55
C PHE A 365 28.67 -23.71 -28.15
N VAL A 366 29.12 -22.48 -27.83
CA VAL A 366 29.61 -22.16 -26.47
C VAL A 366 28.48 -22.28 -25.46
N GLY A 367 27.28 -21.76 -25.76
CA GLY A 367 26.10 -21.94 -24.90
C GLY A 367 25.69 -23.40 -24.72
N GLY A 368 25.77 -24.22 -25.79
CA GLY A 368 25.52 -25.66 -25.74
C GLY A 368 26.54 -26.42 -24.88
N ALA A 369 27.83 -26.07 -24.98
CA ALA A 369 28.87 -26.65 -24.14
C ALA A 369 28.69 -26.28 -22.66
N CYS A 370 28.30 -25.04 -22.34
CA CYS A 370 27.96 -24.62 -20.97
C CYS A 370 26.83 -25.48 -20.36
N ASN A 371 25.83 -25.86 -21.15
CA ASN A 371 24.71 -26.70 -20.69
C ASN A 371 25.13 -28.14 -20.36
N LEU A 372 26.24 -28.62 -20.91
CA LEU A 372 26.75 -29.99 -20.71
C LEU A 372 27.71 -30.09 -19.52
N LEU A 373 28.21 -28.97 -19.00
CA LEU A 373 29.18 -28.93 -17.91
C LEU A 373 28.47 -28.87 -16.55
N SER A 374 28.75 -29.85 -15.69
CA SER A 374 28.33 -29.84 -14.28
C SER A 374 29.51 -29.47 -13.38
N GLY A 375 29.26 -28.58 -12.42
CA GLY A 375 30.26 -28.25 -11.40
C GLY A 375 30.39 -29.37 -10.37
N THR A 376 31.62 -29.69 -9.98
CA THR A 376 31.92 -30.66 -8.91
C THR A 376 32.90 -30.03 -7.90
N VAL A 377 32.76 -30.37 -6.62
CA VAL A 377 33.68 -29.96 -5.55
C VAL A 377 34.27 -31.22 -4.96
N TYR A 378 35.59 -31.22 -4.82
CA TYR A 378 36.35 -32.32 -4.25
C TYR A 378 36.68 -31.99 -2.79
N GLU A 379 36.78 -33.03 -1.96
CA GLU A 379 37.26 -32.89 -0.59
C GLU A 379 38.71 -32.36 -0.61
N PRO A 380 39.09 -31.41 0.28
CA PRO A 380 40.49 -31.04 0.44
C PRO A 380 41.29 -32.28 0.87
N SER A 381 42.27 -32.66 0.07
CA SER A 381 43.14 -33.82 0.29
C SER A 381 43.97 -33.72 1.55
#